data_AF-A0A1I3Z583-F1
#
_entry.id   AF-A0A1I3Z583-F1
#
_cell.length_a   1.000
_cell.length_b   1.000
_cell.length_c   1.000
_cell.angle_alpha   90.00
_cell.angle_beta   90.00
_cell.angle_gamma   90.00
#
_symmetry.space_group_name_H-M   'P 1'
#
loop_
_entity.id
_entity.type
_entity.pdbx_description
1 polymer ?
#
loop_
_entity_poly.entity_id
_entity_poly.type
_entity_poly.pdbx_seq_one_letter_code
_entity_poly.pdbx_strand_id
1 'polypeptide(L)'
;MLPNLTPDVALASTLFDELREATFDGIGITRDAYGEGERRAHAIVRAAAEAIGLECRADPVGNLLMTLPGADRAAKRIVLGSHLDSVANGGNFDGAAGVLTGLAAVSGMKRAGFVPARDITVLAVRAEEAGSWFPISYPGSRGALGLLKAEELQVKRQDNGRSLADHMRAEGFDPGFVEAGGKTFSADDTAAFLELHIEQGPVLEGEGVPVGIVTGIPGSRRLRAARVLGEYNHSGATPRKYRRDAAIALAELAFRCDERWVELEAQGHRLVVTFCVMGTTAEAGFTKIAGEAQFQLDVRSVNPHSVDALMETLYEAVPEIEARRGVKFELGRETTSRAAPMDAGIQAGLIRAADELGVKHLSMASGAGHDAAAFAMAGIPAAMIFVRNQHGSHNPKEAMRMDDFASACAVVQRWVAGAAQ
;
A
#
# COMPACT_ATOMS: atom_id res chain seq x y z
N MET A 1 -10.73 5.32 31.08
CA MET A 1 -9.37 5.30 30.51
C MET A 1 -8.55 6.40 31.19
N LEU A 2 -7.23 6.24 31.32
CA LEU A 2 -6.39 7.20 32.05
C LEU A 2 -6.46 8.60 31.42
N PRO A 3 -6.74 9.67 32.18
CA PRO A 3 -6.93 11.02 31.64
C PRO A 3 -5.66 11.65 31.06
N ASN A 4 -4.48 11.08 31.37
CA ASN A 4 -3.17 11.51 30.87
C ASN A 4 -2.64 10.66 29.70
N LEU A 5 -3.46 9.75 29.14
CA LEU A 5 -3.07 8.90 28.03
C LEU A 5 -2.99 9.76 26.75
N THR A 6 -1.77 10.16 26.39
CA THR A 6 -1.45 11.00 25.23
C THR A 6 -0.24 10.43 24.48
N PRO A 7 -0.20 10.47 23.14
CA PRO A 7 0.92 9.95 22.39
C PRO A 7 2.19 10.79 22.57
N ASP A 8 3.36 10.17 22.45
CA ASP A 8 4.66 10.85 22.42
C ASP A 8 4.97 11.47 21.04
N VAL A 9 4.25 12.52 20.68
CA VAL A 9 4.44 13.16 19.36
C VAL A 9 5.83 13.79 19.23
N ALA A 10 6.42 14.26 20.34
CA ALA A 10 7.77 14.81 20.35
C ALA A 10 8.81 13.75 19.98
N LEU A 11 8.72 12.54 20.55
CA LEU A 11 9.57 11.41 20.16
C LEU A 11 9.45 11.11 18.66
N ALA A 12 8.23 11.02 18.13
CA ALA A 12 8.03 10.74 16.70
C ALA A 12 8.63 11.86 15.82
N SER A 13 8.47 13.13 16.20
CA SER A 13 9.06 14.27 15.49
C SER A 13 10.58 14.15 15.40
N THR A 14 11.26 13.89 16.52
CA THR A 14 12.71 13.69 16.53
C THR A 14 13.13 12.53 15.65
N LEU A 15 12.40 11.41 15.70
CA LEU A 15 12.72 10.23 14.89
C LEU A 15 12.48 10.47 13.39
N PHE A 16 11.50 11.27 13.00
CA PHE A 16 11.36 11.68 11.60
C PHE A 16 12.58 12.49 11.14
N ASP A 17 13.06 13.43 11.96
CA ASP A 17 14.25 14.22 11.62
C ASP A 17 15.51 13.34 11.52
N GLU A 18 15.72 12.42 12.46
CA GLU A 18 16.84 11.48 12.44
C GLU A 18 16.81 10.54 11.22
N LEU A 19 15.63 9.99 10.89
CA LEU A 19 15.45 9.17 9.69
C LEU A 19 15.78 9.97 8.43
N ARG A 20 15.30 11.22 8.34
CA ARG A 20 15.58 12.11 7.22
C ARG A 20 17.07 12.36 7.07
N GLU A 21 17.76 12.79 8.13
CA GLU A 21 19.20 13.07 8.09
C GLU A 21 20.01 11.82 7.69
N ALA A 22 19.66 10.65 8.23
CA ALA A 22 20.43 9.43 8.02
C ALA A 22 20.25 8.80 6.62
N THR A 23 19.14 9.12 5.93
CA THR A 23 18.70 8.41 4.71
C THR A 23 18.37 9.34 3.52
N PHE A 24 18.64 10.63 3.65
CA PHE A 24 18.57 11.57 2.54
C PHE A 24 19.69 11.32 1.53
N ASP A 25 19.34 11.15 0.25
CA ASP A 25 20.27 10.82 -0.83
C ASP A 25 20.78 12.04 -1.62
N GLY A 26 20.44 13.25 -1.16
CA GLY A 26 20.71 14.51 -1.86
C GLY A 26 19.53 15.04 -2.66
N ILE A 27 18.52 14.21 -2.92
CA ILE A 27 17.29 14.57 -3.65
C ILE A 27 16.06 14.32 -2.78
N GLY A 28 15.91 13.11 -2.25
CA GLY A 28 14.81 12.66 -1.41
C GLY A 28 15.27 11.61 -0.40
N ILE A 29 14.36 10.79 0.08
CA ILE A 29 14.67 9.68 0.99
C ILE A 29 14.81 8.39 0.19
N THR A 30 15.92 7.68 0.41
CA THR A 30 16.16 6.36 -0.20
C THR A 30 16.57 5.37 0.88
N ARG A 31 15.62 4.51 1.25
CA ARG A 31 15.77 3.41 2.21
C ARG A 31 15.55 2.11 1.45
N ASP A 32 16.59 1.65 0.78
CA ASP A 32 16.47 0.56 -0.18
C ASP A 32 16.24 -0.81 0.47
N ALA A 33 15.30 -1.59 -0.08
CA ALA A 33 14.87 -2.88 0.49
C ALA A 33 16.03 -3.87 0.67
N TYR A 34 16.22 -4.35 1.90
CA TYR A 34 17.37 -5.14 2.35
C TYR A 34 18.73 -4.52 1.99
N GLY A 35 18.81 -3.20 2.06
CA GLY A 35 20.02 -2.45 1.83
C GLY A 35 20.39 -1.55 2.99
N GLU A 36 21.35 -0.67 2.72
CA GLU A 36 21.98 0.12 3.76
C GLU A 36 21.01 1.17 4.34
N GLY A 37 20.20 1.82 3.50
CA GLY A 37 19.26 2.84 3.96
C GLY A 37 18.20 2.27 4.90
N GLU A 38 17.61 1.12 4.53
CA GLU A 38 16.64 0.43 5.38
C GLU A 38 17.30 -0.13 6.66
N ARG A 39 18.52 -0.67 6.58
CA ARG A 39 19.28 -1.12 7.76
C ARG A 39 19.46 0.03 8.76
N ARG A 40 19.86 1.22 8.29
CA ARG A 40 20.02 2.41 9.13
C ARG A 40 18.70 2.82 9.78
N ALA A 41 17.60 2.83 9.02
CA ALA A 41 16.28 3.14 9.54
C ALA A 41 15.85 2.19 10.66
N HIS A 42 16.01 0.88 10.48
CA HIS A 42 15.72 -0.11 11.52
C HIS A 42 16.61 0.05 12.77
N ALA A 43 17.88 0.44 12.59
CA ALA A 43 18.80 0.66 13.71
C ALA A 43 18.37 1.88 14.57
N ILE A 44 17.98 2.99 13.93
CA ILE A 44 17.47 4.19 14.61
C ILE A 44 16.22 3.86 15.42
N VAL A 45 15.24 3.23 14.77
CA VAL A 45 13.96 2.86 15.41
C VAL A 45 14.17 1.84 16.55
N ARG A 46 15.07 0.86 16.37
CA ARG A 46 15.46 -0.08 17.44
C ARG A 46 16.05 0.65 18.65
N ALA A 47 17.01 1.55 18.44
CA ALA A 47 17.66 2.27 19.53
C ALA A 47 16.64 3.11 20.33
N ALA A 48 15.70 3.77 19.63
CA ALA A 48 14.62 4.51 20.26
C ALA A 48 13.68 3.59 21.08
N ALA A 49 13.29 2.45 20.52
CA ALA A 49 12.46 1.46 21.21
C ALA A 49 13.14 0.89 22.47
N GLU A 50 14.44 0.60 22.40
CA GLU A 50 15.25 0.16 23.54
C GLU A 50 15.37 1.25 24.60
N ALA A 51 15.51 2.52 24.21
CA ALA A 51 15.53 3.67 25.13
C ALA A 51 14.18 3.90 25.83
N ILE A 52 13.07 3.65 25.16
CA ILE A 52 11.72 3.61 25.78
C ILE A 52 11.64 2.43 26.76
N GLY A 53 12.46 1.39 26.57
CA GLY A 53 12.48 0.15 27.35
C GLY A 53 11.43 -0.85 26.85
N LEU A 54 11.31 -1.01 25.54
CA LEU A 54 10.54 -2.06 24.88
C LEU A 54 11.42 -3.31 24.65
N GLU A 55 10.80 -4.48 24.58
CA GLU A 55 11.48 -5.73 24.22
C GLU A 55 11.66 -5.79 22.68
N CYS A 56 12.90 -5.73 22.20
CA CYS A 56 13.18 -5.62 20.77
C CYS A 56 13.80 -6.89 20.19
N ARG A 57 13.13 -7.51 19.20
CA ARG A 57 13.63 -8.68 18.46
C ARG A 57 13.46 -8.53 16.95
N ALA A 58 14.38 -9.07 16.17
CA ALA A 58 14.14 -9.28 14.75
C ALA A 58 13.55 -10.69 14.54
N ASP A 59 12.66 -10.85 13.57
CA ASP A 59 12.26 -12.19 13.13
C ASP A 59 13.20 -12.73 12.03
N PRO A 60 13.07 -14.01 11.63
CA PRO A 60 13.98 -14.61 10.66
C PRO A 60 13.94 -13.98 9.25
N VAL A 61 12.91 -13.19 8.92
CA VAL A 61 12.83 -12.45 7.66
C VAL A 61 13.32 -11.00 7.80
N GLY A 62 13.61 -10.55 9.02
CA GLY A 62 14.22 -9.26 9.30
C GLY A 62 13.26 -8.13 9.66
N ASN A 63 11.98 -8.45 9.91
CA ASN A 63 11.07 -7.48 10.53
C ASN A 63 11.51 -7.22 11.97
N LEU A 64 11.37 -5.98 12.43
CA LEU A 64 11.70 -5.58 13.79
C LEU A 64 10.41 -5.49 14.63
N LEU A 65 10.36 -6.28 15.70
CA LEU A 65 9.28 -6.31 16.67
C LEU A 65 9.75 -5.61 17.95
N MET A 66 8.95 -4.65 18.42
CA MET A 66 9.22 -3.83 19.60
C MET A 66 8.00 -3.92 20.52
N THR A 67 8.08 -4.75 21.55
CA THR A 67 6.93 -5.13 22.37
C THR A 67 6.90 -4.37 23.69
N LEU A 68 5.73 -3.78 23.99
CA LEU A 68 5.34 -3.36 25.34
C LEU A 68 4.65 -4.56 26.02
N PRO A 69 5.23 -5.13 27.08
CA PRO A 69 4.66 -6.28 27.75
C PRO A 69 3.30 -6.02 28.40
N GLY A 70 2.36 -6.93 28.15
CA GLY A 70 1.09 -6.98 28.87
C GLY A 70 1.15 -7.83 30.13
N ALA A 71 0.10 -7.74 30.93
CA ALA A 71 -0.08 -8.54 32.14
C ALA A 71 -0.21 -10.04 31.85
N ASP A 72 -0.88 -10.41 30.75
CA ASP A 72 -0.94 -11.78 30.23
C ASP A 72 -0.17 -11.89 28.91
N ARG A 73 0.98 -12.56 28.99
CA ARG A 73 1.91 -12.81 27.86
C ARG A 73 1.43 -13.92 26.93
N ALA A 74 0.44 -14.73 27.36
CA ALA A 74 -0.15 -15.78 26.56
C ALA A 74 -1.36 -15.30 25.75
N ALA A 75 -1.93 -14.13 26.10
CA ALA A 75 -3.00 -13.53 25.34
C ALA A 75 -2.55 -13.12 23.93
N LYS A 76 -3.45 -13.21 22.96
CA LYS A 76 -3.19 -12.78 21.58
C LYS A 76 -2.77 -11.31 21.56
N ARG A 77 -1.63 -10.99 20.96
CA ARG A 77 -1.06 -9.64 20.94
C ARG A 77 -1.82 -8.73 19.98
N ILE A 78 -1.77 -7.42 20.24
CA ILE A 78 -2.13 -6.39 19.25
C ILE A 78 -0.86 -5.94 18.55
N VAL A 79 -0.87 -5.92 17.23
CA VAL A 79 0.25 -5.44 16.43
C VAL A 79 -0.11 -4.08 15.84
N LEU A 80 0.75 -3.10 16.07
CA LEU A 80 0.77 -1.82 15.36
C LEU A 80 1.93 -1.87 14.39
N GLY A 81 1.77 -1.41 13.16
CA GLY A 81 2.93 -1.41 12.27
C GLY A 81 2.77 -0.59 11.02
N SER A 82 3.87 -0.58 10.28
CA SER A 82 3.99 -0.32 8.85
C SER A 82 5.48 -0.61 8.50
N HIS A 83 6.06 0.04 7.50
CA HIS A 83 7.39 -0.26 6.99
C HIS A 83 8.42 0.85 7.19
N LEU A 84 9.70 0.52 6.97
CA LEU A 84 10.81 1.48 7.06
C LEU A 84 11.66 1.59 5.79
N ASP A 85 11.44 0.76 4.78
CA ASP A 85 11.98 1.02 3.45
C ASP A 85 11.22 2.14 2.74
N SER A 86 11.78 2.59 1.61
CA SER A 86 11.16 3.57 0.74
C SER A 86 11.46 3.26 -0.72
N VAL A 87 10.69 3.86 -1.61
CA VAL A 87 11.09 4.01 -3.01
C VAL A 87 12.35 4.88 -3.12
N ALA A 88 13.01 4.83 -4.28
CA ALA A 88 14.10 5.76 -4.57
C ALA A 88 13.58 7.21 -4.62
N ASN A 89 14.26 8.13 -3.95
CA ASN A 89 13.94 9.55 -3.92
C ASN A 89 12.51 9.82 -3.41
N GLY A 90 12.03 8.98 -2.50
CA GLY A 90 10.71 9.10 -1.89
C GLY A 90 10.64 10.16 -0.79
N GLY A 91 9.54 10.13 -0.06
CA GLY A 91 9.34 10.95 1.12
C GLY A 91 9.77 10.29 2.43
N ASN A 92 9.65 11.05 3.52
CA ASN A 92 10.11 10.65 4.84
C ASN A 92 9.02 10.00 5.71
N PHE A 93 7.75 10.07 5.27
CA PHE A 93 6.59 9.70 6.08
C PHE A 93 5.93 8.41 5.59
N ASP A 94 6.02 8.10 4.30
CA ASP A 94 5.61 6.81 3.74
C ASP A 94 6.26 5.64 4.52
N GLY A 95 5.42 4.72 4.99
CA GLY A 95 5.74 3.67 5.97
C GLY A 95 6.10 4.15 7.37
N ALA A 96 7.09 5.04 7.48
CA ALA A 96 7.67 5.48 8.74
C ALA A 96 6.61 6.04 9.70
N ALA A 97 5.59 6.74 9.17
CA ALA A 97 4.50 7.28 9.99
C ALA A 97 3.77 6.20 10.80
N GLY A 98 3.56 5.01 10.25
CA GLY A 98 2.92 3.91 10.95
C GLY A 98 3.77 3.37 12.09
N VAL A 99 5.05 3.13 11.83
CA VAL A 99 6.01 2.65 12.83
C VAL A 99 6.16 3.65 13.98
N LEU A 100 6.36 4.93 13.64
CA LEU A 100 6.56 5.98 14.64
C LEU A 100 5.28 6.31 15.41
N THR A 101 4.10 6.14 14.80
CA THR A 101 2.81 6.17 15.53
C THR A 101 2.78 5.09 16.60
N GLY A 102 3.19 3.86 16.25
CA GLY A 102 3.26 2.75 17.19
C GLY A 102 4.16 3.09 18.38
N LEU A 103 5.37 3.59 18.12
CA LEU A 103 6.32 4.01 19.16
C LEU A 103 5.79 5.15 20.03
N ALA A 104 5.20 6.18 19.40
CA ALA A 104 4.60 7.31 20.12
C ALA A 104 3.44 6.86 21.02
N ALA A 105 2.60 5.94 20.54
CA ALA A 105 1.48 5.41 21.30
C ALA A 105 1.96 4.62 22.53
N VAL A 106 2.91 3.67 22.36
CA VAL A 106 3.40 2.85 23.48
C VAL A 106 4.28 3.64 24.45
N SER A 107 5.08 4.61 23.97
CA SER A 107 5.81 5.55 24.84
C SER A 107 4.83 6.33 25.72
N GLY A 108 3.77 6.88 25.11
CA GLY A 108 2.71 7.59 25.82
C GLY A 108 1.99 6.73 26.87
N MET A 109 1.67 5.49 26.53
CA MET A 109 1.11 4.51 27.46
C MET A 109 2.05 4.26 28.66
N LYS A 110 3.35 4.07 28.39
CA LYS A 110 4.35 3.83 29.42
C LYS A 110 4.51 5.03 30.35
N ARG A 111 4.59 6.26 29.81
CA ARG A 111 4.62 7.50 30.61
C ARG A 111 3.37 7.66 31.49
N ALA A 112 2.22 7.22 31.00
CA ALA A 112 0.96 7.27 31.73
C ALA A 112 0.83 6.18 32.81
N GLY A 113 1.77 5.23 32.90
CA GLY A 113 1.69 4.07 33.79
C GLY A 113 0.65 3.05 33.34
N PHE A 114 0.27 3.05 32.06
CA PHE A 114 -0.67 2.09 31.50
C PHE A 114 -0.01 0.72 31.34
N VAL A 115 -0.61 -0.31 31.94
CA VAL A 115 -0.21 -1.71 31.76
C VAL A 115 -1.30 -2.40 30.94
N PRO A 116 -1.03 -2.80 29.69
CA PRO A 116 -2.03 -3.48 28.88
C PRO A 116 -2.29 -4.90 29.41
N ALA A 117 -3.48 -5.45 29.19
CA ALA A 117 -3.82 -6.81 29.58
C ALA A 117 -3.10 -7.86 28.72
N ARG A 118 -2.75 -7.49 27.48
CA ARG A 118 -2.06 -8.31 26.47
C ARG A 118 -0.90 -7.54 25.86
N ASP A 119 0.00 -8.23 25.18
CA ASP A 119 1.12 -7.56 24.51
C ASP A 119 0.65 -6.59 23.43
N ILE A 120 1.32 -5.43 23.37
CA ILE A 120 1.24 -4.50 22.24
C ILE A 120 2.60 -4.51 21.55
N THR A 121 2.65 -4.90 20.28
CA THR A 121 3.90 -4.98 19.52
C THR A 121 3.89 -3.96 18.40
N VAL A 122 4.86 -3.06 18.40
CA VAL A 122 5.15 -2.21 17.25
C VAL A 122 6.02 -3.00 16.28
N LEU A 123 5.57 -3.13 15.04
CA LEU A 123 6.21 -3.86 13.96
C LEU A 123 6.72 -2.87 12.92
N ALA A 124 8.03 -2.83 12.73
CA ALA A 124 8.64 -2.25 11.55
C ALA A 124 8.88 -3.39 10.54
N VAL A 125 7.99 -3.45 9.55
CA VAL A 125 8.05 -4.40 8.45
C VAL A 125 9.21 -4.02 7.53
N ARG A 126 9.88 -5.06 7.04
CA ARG A 126 10.98 -4.94 6.10
C ARG A 126 10.47 -5.06 4.66
N ALA A 127 10.97 -4.20 3.79
CA ALA A 127 10.80 -4.28 2.35
C ALA A 127 9.32 -4.31 1.91
N GLU A 128 8.47 -3.41 2.40
CA GLU A 128 7.08 -3.29 1.92
C GLU A 128 7.06 -2.68 0.51
N GLU A 129 7.81 -1.58 0.34
CA GLU A 129 8.06 -0.86 -0.91
C GLU A 129 9.04 -1.61 -1.84
N ALA A 130 9.15 -2.93 -1.63
CA ALA A 130 9.96 -3.82 -2.44
C ALA A 130 9.66 -3.66 -3.92
N GLY A 131 8.46 -3.28 -4.36
CA GLY A 131 8.12 -3.09 -5.78
C GLY A 131 9.09 -2.18 -6.55
N SER A 132 9.72 -1.22 -5.88
CA SER A 132 10.74 -0.33 -6.46
C SER A 132 12.11 -1.00 -6.64
N TRP A 133 12.38 -2.06 -5.89
CA TRP A 133 13.67 -2.74 -5.79
C TRP A 133 13.62 -4.15 -6.39
N PHE A 134 12.62 -4.93 -6.02
CA PHE A 134 12.29 -6.28 -6.45
C PHE A 134 10.89 -6.29 -7.09
N PRO A 135 10.64 -7.01 -8.20
CA PRO A 135 9.30 -7.11 -8.78
C PRO A 135 8.35 -8.02 -7.97
N ILE A 136 8.16 -7.71 -6.69
CA ILE A 136 7.33 -8.42 -5.71
C ILE A 136 6.76 -7.44 -4.69
N SER A 137 5.62 -7.78 -4.09
CA SER A 137 4.97 -6.96 -3.06
C SER A 137 5.13 -7.57 -1.66
N TYR A 138 5.43 -6.71 -0.68
CA TYR A 138 5.44 -6.96 0.77
C TYR A 138 6.16 -8.24 1.23
N PRO A 139 7.39 -8.57 0.75
CA PRO A 139 8.12 -9.76 1.18
C PRO A 139 8.31 -9.88 2.69
N GLY A 140 8.48 -8.79 3.46
CA GLY A 140 8.65 -8.88 4.91
C GLY A 140 7.40 -9.39 5.63
N SER A 141 6.24 -8.76 5.42
CA SER A 141 4.98 -9.20 6.04
C SER A 141 4.54 -10.57 5.52
N ARG A 142 4.62 -10.81 4.20
CA ARG A 142 4.29 -12.11 3.60
C ARG A 142 5.21 -13.22 4.11
N GLY A 143 6.50 -12.94 4.29
CA GLY A 143 7.46 -13.89 4.84
C GLY A 143 7.13 -14.25 6.30
N ALA A 144 6.79 -13.26 7.12
CA ALA A 144 6.39 -13.45 8.51
C ALA A 144 5.05 -14.17 8.69
N LEU A 145 4.18 -14.15 7.68
CA LEU A 145 2.85 -14.79 7.69
C LEU A 145 2.83 -16.16 6.97
N GLY A 146 3.96 -16.60 6.40
CA GLY A 146 4.04 -17.82 5.59
C GLY A 146 3.28 -17.71 4.25
N LEU A 147 3.13 -16.50 3.72
CA LEU A 147 2.47 -16.18 2.44
C LEU A 147 3.48 -15.90 1.30
N LEU A 148 4.76 -15.71 1.63
CA LEU A 148 5.83 -15.59 0.65
C LEU A 148 6.25 -17.00 0.20
N LYS A 149 6.23 -17.26 -1.10
CA LYS A 149 6.56 -18.58 -1.62
C LYS A 149 8.07 -18.76 -1.79
N ALA A 150 8.55 -19.99 -1.73
CA ALA A 150 9.98 -20.29 -1.85
C ALA A 150 10.57 -19.82 -3.20
N GLU A 151 9.83 -19.93 -4.30
CA GLU A 151 10.28 -19.45 -5.61
C GLU A 151 10.46 -17.93 -5.66
N GLU A 152 9.73 -17.18 -4.83
CA GLU A 152 9.81 -15.72 -4.78
C GLU A 152 11.11 -15.24 -4.13
N LEU A 153 11.80 -16.09 -3.36
CA LEU A 153 13.13 -15.81 -2.81
C LEU A 153 14.19 -15.63 -3.92
N GLN A 154 13.93 -16.15 -5.12
CA GLN A 154 14.84 -16.04 -6.27
C GLN A 154 14.60 -14.79 -7.11
N VAL A 155 13.58 -13.98 -6.78
CA VAL A 155 13.31 -12.70 -7.43
C VAL A 155 14.55 -11.81 -7.33
N LYS A 156 14.97 -11.24 -8.47
CA LYS A 156 16.17 -10.43 -8.56
C LYS A 156 15.87 -8.96 -8.31
N ARG A 157 16.75 -8.27 -7.59
CA ARG A 157 16.71 -6.83 -7.43
C ARG A 157 17.06 -6.15 -8.77
N GLN A 158 16.33 -5.11 -9.12
CA GLN A 158 16.39 -4.45 -10.43
C GLN A 158 17.72 -3.72 -10.68
N ASP A 159 18.35 -3.22 -9.62
CA ASP A 159 19.58 -2.42 -9.69
C ASP A 159 20.87 -3.26 -9.78
N ASN A 160 20.91 -4.43 -9.12
CA ASN A 160 22.14 -5.21 -8.96
C ASN A 160 22.02 -6.69 -9.39
N GLY A 161 20.81 -7.17 -9.70
CA GLY A 161 20.57 -8.54 -10.17
C GLY A 161 20.77 -9.66 -9.13
N ARG A 162 20.98 -9.33 -7.85
CA ARG A 162 21.07 -10.31 -6.74
C ARG A 162 19.68 -10.73 -6.29
N SER A 163 19.55 -11.96 -5.79
CA SER A 163 18.23 -12.45 -5.36
C SER A 163 17.81 -11.87 -4.01
N LEU A 164 16.50 -11.88 -3.73
CA LEU A 164 15.95 -11.57 -2.41
C LEU A 164 16.62 -12.43 -1.31
N ALA A 165 16.83 -13.72 -1.57
CA ALA A 165 17.55 -14.61 -0.66
C ALA A 165 18.98 -14.16 -0.37
N ASP A 166 19.71 -13.69 -1.39
CA ASP A 166 21.09 -13.21 -1.22
C ASP A 166 21.15 -11.94 -0.38
N HIS A 167 20.15 -11.07 -0.53
CA HIS A 167 19.98 -9.85 0.26
C HIS A 167 19.63 -10.16 1.72
N MET A 168 18.65 -11.04 1.95
CA MET A 168 18.32 -11.53 3.29
C MET A 168 19.55 -12.10 4.00
N ARG A 169 20.31 -13.00 3.36
CA ARG A 169 21.54 -13.58 3.95
C ARG A 169 22.61 -12.53 4.24
N ALA A 170 22.79 -11.55 3.36
CA ALA A 170 23.76 -10.48 3.55
C ALA A 170 23.42 -9.58 4.74
N GLU A 171 22.13 -9.39 5.02
CA GLU A 171 21.65 -8.68 6.21
C GLU A 171 21.59 -9.58 7.47
N GLY A 172 21.96 -10.86 7.37
CA GLY A 172 21.98 -11.81 8.48
C GLY A 172 20.64 -12.50 8.78
N PHE A 173 19.70 -12.45 7.84
CA PHE A 173 18.39 -13.10 7.93
C PHE A 173 18.37 -14.47 7.24
N ASP A 174 17.34 -15.27 7.50
CA ASP A 174 17.26 -16.67 7.11
C ASP A 174 16.15 -16.92 6.06
N PRO A 175 16.50 -17.02 4.76
CA PRO A 175 15.56 -17.44 3.73
C PRO A 175 14.98 -18.86 3.95
N GLY A 176 15.71 -19.73 4.66
CA GLY A 176 15.28 -21.10 4.95
C GLY A 176 14.02 -21.15 5.81
N PHE A 177 13.77 -20.12 6.62
CA PHE A 177 12.51 -19.94 7.34
C PHE A 177 11.31 -19.86 6.39
N VAL A 178 11.43 -19.10 5.30
CA VAL A 178 10.38 -18.98 4.28
C VAL A 178 10.23 -20.29 3.50
N GLU A 179 11.34 -20.92 3.12
CA GLU A 179 11.33 -22.22 2.43
C GLU A 179 10.62 -23.32 3.25
N ALA A 180 10.78 -23.28 4.57
CA ALA A 180 10.11 -24.19 5.50
C ALA A 180 8.64 -23.84 5.80
N GLY A 181 8.10 -22.75 5.23
CA GLY A 181 6.75 -22.28 5.52
C GLY A 181 6.58 -21.70 6.92
N GLY A 182 7.66 -21.12 7.48
CA GLY A 182 7.69 -20.51 8.79
C GLY A 182 6.69 -19.36 8.95
N LYS A 183 6.25 -19.14 10.19
CA LYS A 183 5.32 -18.07 10.57
C LYS A 183 5.76 -17.40 11.87
N THR A 184 5.98 -16.10 11.82
CA THR A 184 6.19 -15.24 12.99
C THR A 184 4.86 -14.83 13.62
N PHE A 185 3.82 -14.67 12.79
CA PHE A 185 2.48 -14.27 13.20
C PHE A 185 1.43 -15.25 12.66
N SER A 186 0.36 -15.46 13.42
CA SER A 186 -0.82 -16.19 12.97
C SER A 186 -2.10 -15.64 13.62
N ALA A 187 -3.25 -16.09 13.12
CA ALA A 187 -4.53 -15.79 13.77
C ALA A 187 -4.63 -16.36 15.20
N ASP A 188 -3.77 -17.30 15.58
CA ASP A 188 -3.76 -17.92 16.91
C ASP A 188 -3.02 -17.07 17.95
N ASP A 189 -2.05 -16.24 17.53
CA ASP A 189 -1.23 -15.42 18.44
C ASP A 189 -1.45 -13.91 18.29
N THR A 190 -2.15 -13.48 17.23
CA THR A 190 -2.36 -12.07 16.89
C THR A 190 -3.86 -11.74 16.90
N ALA A 191 -4.26 -10.84 17.80
CA ALA A 191 -5.65 -10.42 17.96
C ALA A 191 -6.08 -9.43 16.87
N ALA A 192 -5.16 -8.52 16.52
CA ALA A 192 -5.40 -7.50 15.52
C ALA A 192 -4.07 -6.97 14.95
N PHE A 193 -4.09 -6.54 13.70
CA PHE A 193 -3.08 -5.71 13.07
C PHE A 193 -3.69 -4.35 12.72
N LEU A 194 -3.09 -3.25 13.17
CA LEU A 194 -3.50 -1.90 12.82
C LEU A 194 -2.31 -1.16 12.21
N GLU A 195 -2.51 -0.68 10.99
CA GLU A 195 -1.51 0.09 10.25
C GLU A 195 -1.96 1.53 10.08
N LEU A 196 -1.15 2.47 10.58
CA LEU A 196 -1.30 3.87 10.24
C LEU A 196 -0.42 4.17 9.03
N HIS A 197 -0.96 4.91 8.08
CA HIS A 197 -0.24 5.29 6.88
C HIS A 197 -0.60 6.71 6.46
N ILE A 198 0.24 7.37 5.67
CA ILE A 198 -0.23 8.57 4.95
C ILE A 198 -1.24 8.15 3.87
N GLU A 199 -2.17 9.03 3.50
CA GLU A 199 -3.15 8.72 2.45
C GLU A 199 -2.50 8.43 1.09
N GLN A 200 -1.38 9.09 0.79
CA GLN A 200 -0.71 9.14 -0.51
C GLN A 200 -1.53 9.83 -1.62
N GLY A 201 -2.85 9.96 -1.44
CA GLY A 201 -3.78 10.67 -2.31
C GLY A 201 -4.16 12.08 -1.81
N PRO A 202 -5.01 12.79 -2.58
CA PRO A 202 -5.39 14.17 -2.27
C PRO A 202 -6.74 14.31 -1.54
N VAL A 203 -7.42 13.21 -1.16
CA VAL A 203 -8.81 13.25 -0.69
C VAL A 203 -8.90 13.95 0.67
N LEU A 204 -8.13 13.53 1.66
CA LEU A 204 -8.12 14.13 2.99
C LEU A 204 -7.65 15.60 2.95
N GLU A 205 -6.68 15.90 2.09
CA GLU A 205 -6.22 17.28 1.87
C GLU A 205 -7.32 18.15 1.25
N GLY A 206 -7.94 17.69 0.16
CA GLY A 206 -9.02 18.39 -0.53
C GLY A 206 -10.28 18.59 0.33
N GLU A 207 -10.64 17.59 1.13
CA GLU A 207 -11.80 17.62 2.02
C GLU A 207 -11.51 18.32 3.37
N GLY A 208 -10.25 18.68 3.64
CA GLY A 208 -9.87 19.34 4.89
C GLY A 208 -10.04 18.45 6.13
N VAL A 209 -9.96 17.12 5.98
CA VAL A 209 -10.12 16.12 7.05
C VAL A 209 -8.75 15.53 7.41
N PRO A 210 -8.36 15.44 8.70
CA PRO A 210 -7.02 14.97 9.08
C PRO A 210 -6.88 13.43 9.05
N VAL A 211 -7.98 12.69 9.18
CA VAL A 211 -7.98 11.23 9.37
C VAL A 211 -8.91 10.52 8.39
N GLY A 212 -8.42 9.47 7.74
CA GLY A 212 -9.22 8.53 6.96
C GLY A 212 -9.31 7.18 7.67
N ILE A 213 -10.49 6.59 7.78
CA ILE A 213 -10.68 5.23 8.32
C ILE A 213 -10.85 4.30 7.13
N VAL A 214 -9.88 3.42 6.93
CA VAL A 214 -9.78 2.65 5.70
C VAL A 214 -10.75 1.47 5.72
N THR A 215 -11.55 1.37 4.67
CA THR A 215 -12.57 0.33 4.47
C THR A 215 -12.01 -0.94 3.84
N GLY A 216 -10.94 -0.82 3.05
CA GLY A 216 -10.27 -1.93 2.40
C GLY A 216 -9.15 -1.48 1.48
N ILE A 217 -8.28 -2.44 1.16
CA ILE A 217 -7.26 -2.33 0.11
C ILE A 217 -7.85 -2.98 -1.16
N PRO A 218 -7.84 -2.29 -2.31
CA PRO A 218 -8.55 -2.72 -3.48
C PRO A 218 -7.87 -3.92 -4.15
N GLY A 219 -8.70 -4.83 -4.64
CA GLY A 219 -8.29 -5.80 -5.64
C GLY A 219 -8.16 -5.13 -7.00
N SER A 220 -7.58 -5.83 -7.96
CA SER A 220 -7.41 -5.29 -9.32
C SER A 220 -7.58 -6.36 -10.39
N ARG A 221 -7.99 -5.93 -11.57
CA ARG A 221 -7.85 -6.67 -12.83
C ARG A 221 -7.09 -5.78 -13.81
N ARG A 222 -6.03 -6.32 -14.41
CA ARG A 222 -5.08 -5.55 -15.22
C ARG A 222 -4.80 -6.21 -16.56
N LEU A 223 -4.80 -5.39 -17.61
CA LEU A 223 -4.27 -5.73 -18.93
C LEU A 223 -2.92 -5.04 -19.10
N ARG A 224 -1.83 -5.82 -19.05
CA ARG A 224 -0.46 -5.26 -18.98
C ARG A 224 0.20 -5.04 -20.34
N ALA A 225 -0.35 -5.62 -21.39
CA ALA A 225 0.24 -5.60 -22.73
C ALA A 225 -0.85 -5.78 -23.80
N ALA A 226 -1.88 -4.93 -23.74
CA ALA A 226 -2.97 -4.98 -24.70
C ALA A 226 -2.65 -4.14 -25.94
N ARG A 227 -3.16 -4.56 -27.10
CA ARG A 227 -3.00 -3.82 -28.36
C ARG A 227 -4.21 -3.94 -29.27
N VAL A 228 -4.30 -3.02 -30.21
CA VAL A 228 -5.30 -2.96 -31.27
C VAL A 228 -4.58 -3.00 -32.60
N LEU A 229 -4.89 -3.99 -33.42
CA LEU A 229 -4.35 -4.20 -34.76
C LEU A 229 -5.35 -3.71 -35.79
N GLY A 230 -4.94 -2.72 -36.56
CA GLY A 230 -5.65 -2.14 -37.69
C GLY A 230 -4.83 -2.28 -38.96
N GLU A 231 -4.80 -1.22 -39.76
CA GLU A 231 -4.02 -1.18 -41.00
C GLU A 231 -3.42 0.22 -41.23
N TYR A 232 -2.10 0.28 -41.47
CA TYR A 232 -1.45 1.51 -41.89
C TYR A 232 -1.86 1.86 -43.31
N ASN A 233 -2.33 3.10 -43.51
CA ASN A 233 -2.69 3.59 -44.84
C ASN A 233 -2.56 5.11 -44.91
N HIS A 234 -2.70 5.73 -46.09
CA HIS A 234 -2.49 7.17 -46.27
C HIS A 234 -3.60 8.02 -45.63
N SER A 235 -3.25 8.90 -44.69
CA SER A 235 -4.23 9.66 -43.90
C SER A 235 -5.12 10.59 -44.72
N GLY A 236 -4.64 11.11 -45.86
CA GLY A 236 -5.42 11.98 -46.75
C GLY A 236 -6.15 11.25 -47.88
N ALA A 237 -5.71 10.04 -48.25
CA ALA A 237 -6.16 9.39 -49.49
C ALA A 237 -7.11 8.22 -49.24
N THR A 238 -7.18 7.72 -48.01
CA THR A 238 -8.08 6.63 -47.63
C THR A 238 -9.39 7.19 -47.06
N PRO A 239 -10.53 7.06 -47.77
CA PRO A 239 -11.84 7.45 -47.24
C PRO A 239 -12.20 6.68 -45.98
N ARG A 240 -13.03 7.29 -45.11
CA ARG A 240 -13.42 6.73 -43.81
C ARG A 240 -13.89 5.27 -43.87
N LYS A 241 -14.68 4.90 -44.89
CA LYS A 241 -15.27 3.55 -45.03
C LYS A 241 -14.24 2.42 -45.23
N TYR A 242 -13.00 2.77 -45.60
CA TYR A 242 -11.91 1.82 -45.83
C TYR A 242 -10.86 1.85 -44.72
N ARG A 243 -11.05 2.64 -43.67
CA ARG A 243 -10.07 2.75 -42.58
C ARG A 243 -10.26 1.64 -41.57
N ARG A 244 -9.15 1.04 -41.16
CA ARG A 244 -9.02 0.17 -39.98
C ARG A 244 -8.13 0.89 -38.97
N ASP A 245 -8.65 1.98 -38.43
CA ASP A 245 -7.87 2.92 -37.61
C ASP A 245 -7.79 2.43 -36.15
N ALA A 246 -6.62 1.93 -35.76
CA ALA A 246 -6.39 1.36 -34.44
C ALA A 246 -6.48 2.42 -33.33
N ALA A 247 -6.04 3.65 -33.58
CA ALA A 247 -6.06 4.73 -32.60
C ALA A 247 -7.49 5.14 -32.25
N ILE A 248 -8.35 5.29 -33.27
CA ILE A 248 -9.75 5.64 -33.04
C ILE A 248 -10.53 4.49 -32.39
N ALA A 249 -10.20 3.24 -32.71
CA ALA A 249 -10.82 2.09 -32.04
C ALA A 249 -10.46 2.03 -30.55
N LEU A 250 -9.19 2.29 -30.19
CA LEU A 250 -8.74 2.35 -28.81
C LEU A 250 -9.38 3.53 -28.05
N ALA A 251 -9.45 4.72 -28.66
CA ALA A 251 -10.11 5.88 -28.06
C ALA A 251 -11.59 5.62 -27.75
N GLU A 252 -12.29 4.89 -28.63
CA GLU A 252 -13.66 4.50 -28.36
C GLU A 252 -13.79 3.53 -27.18
N LEU A 253 -12.93 2.51 -27.09
CA LEU A 253 -12.97 1.58 -25.95
C LEU A 253 -12.76 2.33 -24.64
N ALA A 254 -11.76 3.23 -24.59
CA ALA A 254 -11.48 4.02 -23.40
C ALA A 254 -12.67 4.91 -23.01
N PHE A 255 -13.30 5.58 -23.98
CA PHE A 255 -14.49 6.39 -23.73
C PHE A 255 -15.65 5.57 -23.17
N ARG A 256 -15.91 4.36 -23.70
CA ARG A 256 -16.97 3.49 -23.17
C ARG A 256 -16.69 3.03 -21.74
N CYS A 257 -15.44 2.71 -21.43
CA CYS A 257 -15.06 2.36 -20.06
C CYS A 257 -15.22 3.55 -19.10
N ASP A 258 -14.89 4.77 -19.55
CA ASP A 258 -15.03 6.00 -18.76
C ASP A 258 -16.51 6.32 -18.47
N GLU A 259 -17.38 6.30 -19.48
CA GLU A 259 -18.83 6.47 -19.31
C GLU A 259 -19.41 5.42 -18.35
N ARG A 260 -18.98 4.17 -18.48
CA ARG A 260 -19.41 3.10 -17.56
C ARG A 260 -18.95 3.36 -16.13
N TRP A 261 -17.74 3.88 -15.94
CA TRP A 261 -17.25 4.23 -14.62
C TRP A 261 -18.15 5.32 -13.99
N VAL A 262 -18.47 6.38 -14.72
CA VAL A 262 -19.39 7.44 -14.27
C VAL A 262 -20.75 6.86 -13.84
N GLU A 263 -21.33 5.96 -14.64
CA GLU A 263 -22.58 5.29 -14.29
C GLU A 263 -22.47 4.45 -13.01
N LEU A 264 -21.40 3.68 -12.87
CA LEU A 264 -21.14 2.84 -11.71
C LEU A 264 -20.96 3.70 -10.44
N GLU A 265 -20.27 4.83 -10.52
CA GLU A 265 -20.14 5.76 -9.39
C GLU A 265 -21.47 6.35 -8.96
N ALA A 266 -22.32 6.74 -9.91
CA ALA A 266 -23.68 7.20 -9.65
C ALA A 266 -24.56 6.11 -9.00
N GLN A 267 -24.25 4.84 -9.26
CA GLN A 267 -24.87 3.66 -8.61
C GLN A 267 -24.26 3.33 -7.24
N GLY A 268 -23.29 4.12 -6.77
CA GLY A 268 -22.65 3.95 -5.47
C GLY A 268 -21.43 3.02 -5.47
N HIS A 269 -21.00 2.54 -6.64
CA HIS A 269 -19.72 1.85 -6.74
C HIS A 269 -18.56 2.81 -6.47
N ARG A 270 -17.43 2.25 -6.05
CA ARG A 270 -16.17 2.97 -5.87
C ARG A 270 -15.09 2.22 -6.63
N LEU A 271 -14.55 2.85 -7.65
CA LEU A 271 -13.67 2.27 -8.64
C LEU A 271 -12.54 3.24 -8.95
N VAL A 272 -11.42 2.70 -9.39
CA VAL A 272 -10.42 3.46 -10.13
C VAL A 272 -10.22 2.73 -11.45
N VAL A 273 -10.35 3.46 -12.55
CA VAL A 273 -10.17 2.94 -13.91
C VAL A 273 -9.11 3.78 -14.59
N THR A 274 -8.04 3.16 -15.07
CA THR A 274 -6.92 3.91 -15.66
C THR A 274 -6.34 3.20 -16.86
N PHE A 275 -6.38 3.86 -18.02
CA PHE A 275 -5.54 3.51 -19.16
C PHE A 275 -4.13 4.07 -18.91
N CYS A 276 -3.32 3.32 -18.16
CA CYS A 276 -2.00 3.74 -17.66
C CYS A 276 -1.02 4.09 -18.79
N VAL A 277 -1.13 3.37 -19.90
CA VAL A 277 -0.40 3.65 -21.14
C VAL A 277 -1.42 3.62 -22.26
N MET A 278 -1.34 4.58 -23.17
CA MET A 278 -2.21 4.65 -24.35
C MET A 278 -1.44 5.37 -25.46
N GLY A 279 -1.17 4.68 -26.57
CA GLY A 279 -0.37 5.29 -27.64
C GLY A 279 -0.34 4.47 -28.93
N THR A 280 0.08 5.12 -30.02
CA THR A 280 0.42 4.44 -31.28
C THR A 280 1.90 4.06 -31.29
N THR A 281 2.29 3.13 -32.15
CA THR A 281 3.69 2.67 -32.24
C THR A 281 4.57 3.67 -32.98
N ALA A 282 5.89 3.43 -32.95
CA ALA A 282 6.88 4.24 -33.68
C ALA A 282 6.68 4.26 -35.21
N GLU A 283 5.88 3.34 -35.78
CA GLU A 283 5.58 3.33 -37.21
C GLU A 283 4.51 4.36 -37.64
N ALA A 284 3.76 4.89 -36.66
CA ALA A 284 2.77 5.94 -36.88
C ALA A 284 3.42 7.25 -37.35
N GLY A 285 2.62 8.10 -37.98
CA GLY A 285 3.09 9.40 -38.47
C GLY A 285 1.96 10.25 -39.02
N PHE A 286 2.19 11.55 -39.17
CA PHE A 286 1.18 12.54 -39.54
C PHE A 286 0.42 12.21 -40.85
N THR A 287 1.09 11.54 -41.80
CA THR A 287 0.53 11.17 -43.11
C THR A 287 -0.05 9.75 -43.13
N LYS A 288 -0.20 9.08 -41.97
CA LYS A 288 -0.65 7.70 -41.86
C LYS A 288 -1.87 7.55 -40.95
N ILE A 289 -2.78 6.66 -41.34
CA ILE A 289 -3.73 6.01 -40.42
C ILE A 289 -2.92 5.07 -39.53
N ALA A 290 -3.21 5.03 -38.23
CA ALA A 290 -2.52 4.16 -37.30
C ALA A 290 -2.94 2.70 -37.50
N GLY A 291 -1.99 1.85 -37.90
CA GLY A 291 -2.20 0.41 -38.03
C GLY A 291 -2.04 -0.36 -36.72
N GLU A 292 -1.46 0.24 -35.69
CA GLU A 292 -1.39 -0.36 -34.36
C GLU A 292 -1.49 0.72 -33.27
N ALA A 293 -2.19 0.38 -32.20
CA ALA A 293 -2.20 1.14 -30.95
C ALA A 293 -2.03 0.17 -29.76
N GLN A 294 -1.35 0.60 -28.71
CA GLN A 294 -1.04 -0.19 -27.52
C GLN A 294 -1.60 0.49 -26.28
N PHE A 295 -2.03 -0.31 -25.32
CA PHE A 295 -2.51 0.19 -24.04
C PHE A 295 -2.26 -0.75 -22.86
N GLN A 296 -2.29 -0.15 -21.68
CA GLN A 296 -2.32 -0.85 -20.41
C GLN A 296 -3.52 -0.36 -19.61
N LEU A 297 -4.30 -1.28 -19.06
CA LEU A 297 -5.49 -0.96 -18.26
C LEU A 297 -5.31 -1.50 -16.84
N ASP A 298 -5.60 -0.68 -15.84
CA ASP A 298 -5.70 -1.05 -14.44
C ASP A 298 -7.08 -0.66 -13.91
N VAL A 299 -7.82 -1.63 -13.40
CA VAL A 299 -9.14 -1.45 -12.79
C VAL A 299 -9.09 -1.94 -11.36
N ARG A 300 -9.46 -1.08 -10.39
CA ARG A 300 -9.33 -1.36 -8.96
C ARG A 300 -10.61 -1.08 -8.20
N SER A 301 -10.94 -1.95 -7.23
CA SER A 301 -11.99 -1.69 -6.22
C SER A 301 -11.83 -2.63 -5.02
N VAL A 302 -12.32 -2.19 -3.86
CA VAL A 302 -12.52 -3.06 -2.70
C VAL A 302 -13.65 -4.06 -2.95
N ASN A 303 -14.66 -3.69 -3.76
CA ASN A 303 -15.74 -4.59 -4.13
C ASN A 303 -15.45 -5.23 -5.51
N PRO A 304 -15.18 -6.55 -5.58
CA PRO A 304 -14.84 -7.22 -6.84
C PRO A 304 -15.94 -7.12 -7.89
N HIS A 305 -17.22 -7.07 -7.49
CA HIS A 305 -18.35 -6.91 -8.43
C HIS A 305 -18.28 -5.61 -9.22
N SER A 306 -17.71 -4.55 -8.62
CA SER A 306 -17.52 -3.27 -9.31
C SER A 306 -16.47 -3.41 -10.43
N VAL A 307 -15.39 -4.16 -10.16
CA VAL A 307 -14.34 -4.43 -11.14
C VAL A 307 -14.91 -5.28 -12.27
N ASP A 308 -15.65 -6.34 -11.92
CA ASP A 308 -16.24 -7.24 -12.89
C ASP A 308 -17.24 -6.52 -13.80
N ALA A 309 -18.09 -5.65 -13.25
CA ALA A 309 -19.05 -4.88 -14.04
C ALA A 309 -18.38 -3.94 -15.08
N LEU A 310 -17.20 -3.39 -14.77
CA LEU A 310 -16.46 -2.58 -15.73
C LEU A 310 -15.75 -3.46 -16.77
N MET A 311 -15.16 -4.58 -16.33
CA MET A 311 -14.50 -5.52 -17.23
C MET A 311 -15.49 -6.17 -18.20
N GLU A 312 -16.72 -6.46 -17.77
CA GLU A 312 -17.82 -6.90 -18.64
C GLU A 312 -18.06 -5.91 -19.77
N THR A 313 -18.18 -4.61 -19.46
CA THR A 313 -18.32 -3.57 -20.50
C THR A 313 -17.14 -3.54 -21.47
N LEU A 314 -15.91 -3.74 -20.99
CA LEU A 314 -14.75 -3.87 -21.87
C LEU A 314 -14.88 -5.08 -22.81
N TYR A 315 -15.23 -6.25 -22.27
CA TYR A 315 -15.34 -7.49 -23.03
C TYR A 315 -16.52 -7.51 -24.01
N GLU A 316 -17.60 -6.77 -23.72
CA GLU A 316 -18.73 -6.57 -24.63
C GLU A 316 -18.39 -5.54 -25.72
N ALA A 317 -17.74 -4.43 -25.36
CA ALA A 317 -17.40 -3.37 -26.31
C ALA A 317 -16.38 -3.82 -27.36
N VAL A 318 -15.41 -4.66 -26.99
CA VAL A 318 -14.34 -5.12 -27.90
C VAL A 318 -14.89 -5.74 -29.20
N PRO A 319 -15.69 -6.82 -29.19
CA PRO A 319 -16.17 -7.44 -30.42
C PRO A 319 -17.06 -6.51 -31.26
N GLU A 320 -17.82 -5.61 -30.63
CA GLU A 320 -18.61 -4.61 -31.34
C GLU A 320 -17.72 -3.60 -32.11
N ILE A 321 -16.65 -3.12 -31.46
CA ILE A 321 -15.70 -2.18 -32.05
C ILE A 321 -14.93 -2.88 -33.17
N GLU A 322 -14.48 -4.12 -32.96
CA GLU A 322 -13.82 -4.94 -33.99
C GLU A 322 -14.70 -5.07 -35.23
N ALA A 323 -15.95 -5.52 -35.08
CA ALA A 323 -16.87 -5.71 -36.19
C ALA A 323 -17.16 -4.42 -36.95
N ARG A 324 -17.37 -3.31 -36.23
CA ARG A 324 -17.74 -2.02 -36.83
C ARG A 324 -16.57 -1.30 -37.50
N ARG A 325 -15.33 -1.49 -37.00
CA ARG A 325 -14.13 -0.76 -37.47
C ARG A 325 -13.16 -1.63 -38.27
N GLY A 326 -13.37 -2.94 -38.33
CA GLY A 326 -12.50 -3.87 -39.04
C GLY A 326 -11.09 -3.97 -38.44
N VAL A 327 -10.97 -3.74 -37.13
CA VAL A 327 -9.73 -3.89 -36.34
C VAL A 327 -9.80 -5.18 -35.51
N LYS A 328 -8.71 -5.54 -34.83
CA LYS A 328 -8.63 -6.66 -33.89
C LYS A 328 -7.98 -6.22 -32.58
N PHE A 329 -8.61 -6.48 -31.44
CA PHE A 329 -8.02 -6.31 -30.13
C PHE A 329 -7.29 -7.60 -29.72
N GLU A 330 -6.09 -7.42 -29.16
CA GLU A 330 -5.33 -8.48 -28.50
C GLU A 330 -5.06 -8.01 -27.07
N LEU A 331 -5.91 -8.44 -26.13
CA LEU A 331 -5.90 -7.94 -24.75
C LEU A 331 -4.75 -8.53 -23.90
N GLY A 332 -4.11 -9.58 -24.39
CA GLY A 332 -3.05 -10.29 -23.68
C GLY A 332 -3.55 -11.07 -22.47
N ARG A 333 -2.62 -11.49 -21.60
CA ARG A 333 -2.96 -12.17 -20.34
C ARG A 333 -3.40 -11.15 -19.31
N GLU A 334 -4.59 -11.36 -18.76
CA GLU A 334 -5.06 -10.63 -17.59
C GLU A 334 -4.31 -11.07 -16.32
N THR A 335 -4.00 -10.10 -15.46
CA THR A 335 -3.48 -10.36 -14.11
C THR A 335 -4.42 -9.78 -13.07
N THR A 336 -4.55 -10.45 -11.93
CA THR A 336 -5.49 -10.06 -10.88
C THR A 336 -4.84 -9.98 -9.50
N SER A 337 -5.40 -9.15 -8.63
CA SER A 337 -5.13 -9.15 -7.19
C SER A 337 -6.44 -9.21 -6.41
N ARG A 338 -6.42 -9.84 -5.24
CA ARG A 338 -7.59 -9.94 -4.37
C ARG A 338 -7.72 -8.67 -3.54
N ALA A 339 -8.95 -8.21 -3.34
CA ALA A 339 -9.25 -7.16 -2.38
C ALA A 339 -9.05 -7.69 -0.95
N ALA A 340 -8.62 -6.81 -0.05
CA ALA A 340 -8.52 -7.08 1.37
C ALA A 340 -9.44 -6.08 2.11
N PRO A 341 -10.70 -6.44 2.41
CA PRO A 341 -11.54 -5.60 3.25
C PRO A 341 -10.95 -5.52 4.67
N MET A 342 -11.00 -4.33 5.27
CA MET A 342 -10.56 -4.15 6.66
C MET A 342 -11.63 -4.66 7.63
N ASP A 343 -11.21 -5.08 8.83
CA ASP A 343 -12.12 -5.61 9.85
C ASP A 343 -13.13 -4.55 10.29
N ALA A 344 -14.42 -4.87 10.19
CA ALA A 344 -15.50 -3.94 10.50
C ALA A 344 -15.57 -3.57 12.00
N GLY A 345 -15.17 -4.47 12.88
CA GLY A 345 -15.14 -4.22 14.33
C GLY A 345 -14.04 -3.24 14.70
N ILE A 346 -12.85 -3.39 14.10
CA ILE A 346 -11.74 -2.45 14.27
C ILE A 346 -12.10 -1.09 13.69
N GLN A 347 -12.64 -1.02 12.46
CA GLN A 347 -13.11 0.23 11.85
C GLN A 347 -14.11 0.97 12.74
N ALA A 348 -15.13 0.27 13.26
CA ALA A 348 -16.11 0.87 14.17
C ALA A 348 -15.46 1.34 15.49
N GLY A 349 -14.42 0.64 15.96
CA GLY A 349 -13.62 1.06 17.11
C GLY A 349 -12.83 2.35 16.85
N LEU A 350 -12.21 2.48 15.68
CA LEU A 350 -11.48 3.67 15.26
C LEU A 350 -12.43 4.87 15.10
N ILE A 351 -13.62 4.67 14.53
CA ILE A 351 -14.67 5.70 14.43
C ILE A 351 -15.01 6.22 15.82
N ARG A 352 -15.33 5.31 16.76
CA ARG A 352 -15.64 5.70 18.15
C ARG A 352 -14.48 6.44 18.81
N ALA A 353 -13.25 5.98 18.61
CA ALA A 353 -12.07 6.64 19.16
C ALA A 353 -11.89 8.06 18.60
N ALA A 354 -12.12 8.27 17.30
CA ALA A 354 -12.07 9.58 16.67
C ALA A 354 -13.19 10.50 17.17
N ASP A 355 -14.42 10.00 17.27
CA ASP A 355 -15.57 10.75 17.77
C ASP A 355 -15.36 11.19 19.23
N GLU A 356 -14.87 10.30 20.09
CA GLU A 356 -14.55 10.61 21.50
C GLU A 356 -13.47 11.68 21.66
N LEU A 357 -12.52 11.75 20.72
CA LEU A 357 -11.45 12.75 20.69
C LEU A 357 -11.84 14.03 19.95
N GLY A 358 -13.02 14.08 19.32
CA GLY A 358 -13.44 15.20 18.47
C GLY A 358 -12.60 15.36 17.19
N VAL A 359 -11.92 14.29 16.75
CA VAL A 359 -11.10 14.29 15.53
C VAL A 359 -12.00 14.06 14.34
N LYS A 360 -12.01 15.00 13.38
CA LYS A 360 -12.74 14.82 12.12
C LYS A 360 -12.17 13.63 11.35
N HIS A 361 -13.06 12.77 10.85
CA HIS A 361 -12.68 11.59 10.08
C HIS A 361 -13.64 11.34 8.91
N LEU A 362 -13.20 10.53 7.96
CA LEU A 362 -14.03 10.01 6.87
C LEU A 362 -13.68 8.55 6.57
N SER A 363 -14.65 7.75 6.13
CA SER A 363 -14.39 6.39 5.65
C SER A 363 -13.98 6.41 4.17
N MET A 364 -12.89 5.73 3.82
CA MET A 364 -12.39 5.67 2.44
C MET A 364 -11.70 4.34 2.14
N ALA A 365 -11.48 4.02 0.87
CA ALA A 365 -10.61 2.89 0.48
C ALA A 365 -9.17 3.37 0.34
N SER A 366 -8.19 2.47 0.47
CA SER A 366 -6.83 2.78 0.03
C SER A 366 -6.75 2.78 -1.50
N GLY A 367 -5.94 3.65 -2.09
CA GLY A 367 -5.59 3.58 -3.52
C GLY A 367 -4.41 2.65 -3.81
N ALA A 368 -3.58 2.42 -2.78
CA ALA A 368 -2.36 1.64 -2.83
C ALA A 368 -2.53 0.29 -2.11
N GLY A 369 -1.49 -0.53 -2.21
CA GLY A 369 -1.40 -1.74 -1.40
C GLY A 369 -0.53 -1.48 -0.18
N HIS A 370 -0.74 -2.26 0.88
CA HIS A 370 -0.03 -2.14 2.16
C HIS A 370 0.09 -3.50 2.84
N ASP A 371 0.96 -3.60 3.85
CA ASP A 371 1.16 -4.79 4.67
C ASP A 371 -0.13 -5.33 5.30
N ALA A 372 -1.08 -4.44 5.67
CA ALA A 372 -2.38 -4.84 6.21
C ALA A 372 -3.13 -5.84 5.31
N ALA A 373 -2.92 -5.81 3.98
CA ALA A 373 -3.50 -6.80 3.09
C ALA A 373 -2.97 -8.22 3.37
N ALA A 374 -1.67 -8.35 3.67
CA ALA A 374 -1.06 -9.64 3.99
C ALA A 374 -1.64 -10.20 5.30
N PHE A 375 -1.79 -9.37 6.34
CA PHE A 375 -2.41 -9.77 7.60
C PHE A 375 -3.87 -10.21 7.42
N ALA A 376 -4.66 -9.44 6.65
CA ALA A 376 -6.04 -9.80 6.33
C ALA A 376 -6.11 -11.15 5.59
N MET A 377 -5.25 -11.38 4.59
CA MET A 377 -5.18 -12.64 3.85
C MET A 377 -4.76 -13.84 4.72
N ALA A 378 -4.00 -13.60 5.78
CA ALA A 378 -3.62 -14.63 6.76
C ALA A 378 -4.73 -14.93 7.80
N GLY A 379 -5.89 -14.27 7.70
CA GLY A 379 -7.02 -14.45 8.61
C GLY A 379 -6.87 -13.71 9.95
N ILE A 380 -5.95 -12.74 10.03
CA ILE A 380 -5.79 -11.86 11.20
C ILE A 380 -6.70 -10.64 10.98
N PRO A 381 -7.54 -10.24 11.96
CA PRO A 381 -8.29 -8.99 11.90
C PRO A 381 -7.34 -7.80 11.65
N ALA A 382 -7.47 -7.15 10.49
CA ALA A 382 -6.58 -6.07 10.09
C ALA A 382 -7.38 -4.80 9.77
N ALA A 383 -6.84 -3.64 10.12
CA ALA A 383 -7.40 -2.35 9.74
C ALA A 383 -6.30 -1.35 9.40
N MET A 384 -6.69 -0.29 8.71
CA MET A 384 -5.82 0.84 8.44
C MET A 384 -6.47 2.17 8.80
N ILE A 385 -5.62 3.12 9.14
CA ILE A 385 -5.99 4.52 9.36
C ILE A 385 -5.05 5.41 8.55
N PHE A 386 -5.61 6.31 7.77
CA PHE A 386 -4.87 7.30 7.00
C PHE A 386 -4.70 8.60 7.76
N VAL A 387 -3.53 9.21 7.55
CA VAL A 387 -3.23 10.59 7.91
C VAL A 387 -3.23 11.43 6.64
N ARG A 388 -3.85 12.60 6.72
CA ARG A 388 -3.72 13.62 5.68
C ARG A 388 -2.24 13.97 5.46
N ASN A 389 -1.79 13.86 4.21
CA ASN A 389 -0.47 14.33 3.79
C ASN A 389 -0.61 15.35 2.65
N GLN A 390 0.42 16.15 2.46
CA GLN A 390 0.53 17.17 1.44
C GLN A 390 1.46 16.68 0.32
N HIS A 391 1.15 17.08 -0.91
CA HIS A 391 1.96 16.79 -2.11
C HIS A 391 2.08 15.30 -2.49
N GLY A 392 1.16 14.45 -2.04
CA GLY A 392 1.13 13.02 -2.37
C GLY A 392 2.33 12.25 -1.78
N SER A 393 2.60 11.06 -2.30
CA SER A 393 3.74 10.21 -1.92
C SER A 393 4.66 9.91 -3.12
N HIS A 394 5.71 9.12 -2.90
CA HIS A 394 6.69 8.62 -3.89
C HIS A 394 7.41 9.76 -4.61
N ASN A 395 7.59 10.86 -3.92
CA ASN A 395 8.33 12.00 -4.43
C ASN A 395 9.00 12.79 -3.29
N PRO A 396 10.08 13.53 -3.55
CA PRO A 396 10.82 14.24 -2.51
C PRO A 396 10.07 15.39 -1.83
N LYS A 397 8.94 15.81 -2.38
CA LYS A 397 8.13 16.92 -1.85
C LYS A 397 7.02 16.44 -0.92
N GLU A 398 6.88 15.13 -0.72
CA GLU A 398 5.96 14.55 0.27
C GLU A 398 6.14 15.28 1.61
N ALA A 399 5.02 15.72 2.17
CA ALA A 399 4.99 16.38 3.45
C ALA A 399 3.82 15.87 4.28
N MET A 400 3.96 15.88 5.59
CA MET A 400 2.89 15.60 6.54
C MET A 400 2.98 16.61 7.67
N ARG A 401 1.90 17.36 7.91
CA ARG A 401 1.84 18.26 9.07
C ARG A 401 1.80 17.43 10.36
N MET A 402 2.61 17.82 11.33
CA MET A 402 2.66 17.13 12.63
C MET A 402 1.34 17.20 13.40
N ASP A 403 0.50 18.21 13.16
CA ASP A 403 -0.84 18.27 13.76
C ASP A 403 -1.77 17.18 13.22
N ASP A 404 -1.67 16.86 11.92
CA ASP A 404 -2.43 15.78 11.29
C ASP A 404 -1.96 14.42 11.83
N PHE A 405 -0.65 14.22 11.91
CA PHE A 405 -0.03 13.06 12.53
C PHE A 405 -0.45 12.89 14.00
N ALA A 406 -0.39 13.95 14.80
CA ALA A 406 -0.77 13.94 16.20
C ALA A 406 -2.25 13.51 16.38
N SER A 407 -3.14 14.04 15.53
CA SER A 407 -4.57 13.70 15.55
C SER A 407 -4.78 12.20 15.28
N ALA A 408 -4.17 11.67 14.22
CA ALA A 408 -4.29 10.26 13.86
C ALA A 408 -3.64 9.34 14.91
N CYS A 409 -2.47 9.71 15.43
CA CYS A 409 -1.76 8.97 16.47
C CYS A 409 -2.57 8.90 17.77
N ALA A 410 -3.30 9.95 18.13
CA ALA A 410 -4.21 9.95 19.27
C ALA A 410 -5.36 8.95 19.08
N VAL A 411 -5.96 8.89 17.88
CA VAL A 411 -7.00 7.91 17.55
C VAL A 411 -6.47 6.48 17.67
N VAL A 412 -5.28 6.21 17.13
CA VAL A 412 -4.62 4.90 17.25
C VAL A 412 -4.38 4.53 18.70
N GLN A 413 -3.76 5.42 19.50
CA GLN A 413 -3.47 5.14 20.91
C GLN A 413 -4.77 4.88 21.69
N ARG A 414 -5.82 5.67 21.45
CA ARG A 414 -7.12 5.51 22.09
C ARG A 414 -7.75 4.17 21.78
N TRP A 415 -7.75 3.76 20.50
CA TRP A 415 -8.28 2.47 20.09
C TRP A 415 -7.48 1.31 20.71
N VAL A 416 -6.15 1.33 20.61
CA VAL A 416 -5.29 0.27 21.16
C VAL A 416 -5.46 0.15 22.66
N ALA A 417 -5.50 1.26 23.41
CA ALA A 417 -5.68 1.20 24.85
C ALA A 417 -7.04 0.60 25.25
N GLY A 418 -8.08 0.77 24.43
CA GLY A 418 -9.37 0.10 24.62
C GLY A 418 -9.33 -1.38 24.24
N ALA A 419 -8.69 -1.72 23.12
CA ALA A 419 -8.60 -3.10 22.63
C ALA A 419 -7.63 -3.98 23.45
N ALA A 420 -6.66 -3.36 24.13
CA ALA A 420 -5.66 -4.02 24.96
C ALA A 420 -6.08 -4.15 26.44
N GLN A 421 -7.27 -3.69 26.82
CA GLN A 421 -7.91 -4.03 28.09
C GLN A 421 -8.54 -5.42 28.01
#